data_AF-R0HPF8-F1
#
_entry.id   AF-R0HPF8-F1
#
_cell.length_a   1.000
_cell.length_b   1.000
_cell.length_c   1.000
_cell.angle_alpha   90.00
_cell.angle_beta   90.00
_cell.angle_gamma   90.00
#
_symmetry.space_group_name_H-M   'P 1'
#
loop_
_entity.id
_entity.type
_entity.pdbx_description
1 polymer ?
#
loop_
_entity_poly.entity_id
_entity_poly.type
_entity_poly.pdbx_seq_one_letter_code
_entity_poly.pdbx_strand_id
1 'polypeptide(L)'
;MNELPSDVLMNIFSRVPGKSIARFRCVSKLWESILNHPDFSEFYLATSHTRPPLLFFTLEDKDNFFFFSSPHPPHDENASSLVPSRYHIHHKNTPTTLTAYLASPLCGFICHRDWGSHDSLVVCNPLTGESIPLPKVSLKSNNTQTRPYLGYDPIEKQLKVLCIKSDNLPYRCDEHQVLTLAENGKRLWRTLQCKPHYPISDGICIDGSLYYTAGFAMRTRVYVIVCFDVRSEEFSFINIDESILMTTSCTLINYKGKLGALRFTSFSPKRFELLVLQDAEKHVWSRGIYTLPPLQKNIEKKTQLVIVGMTGGGEVVLAPACLVDGFYVYYFNLEFKSLSGVDIQGFGISKRTRVYTSLDYAENLKLMTEYARGANTFSPQGTLFQVESATEASKLSEPTCQTKRKLFMARNCTDYSTAELVDTFIF
;
A
#
# COMPACT_ATOMS: atom_id res chain seq x y z
N MET A 1 10.39 -26.43 37.46
CA MET A 1 10.87 -25.59 36.33
C MET A 1 10.40 -24.19 36.61
N ASN A 2 11.30 -23.22 36.72
CA ASN A 2 10.90 -21.82 36.86
C ASN A 2 10.40 -21.36 35.49
N GLU A 3 9.07 -21.19 35.36
CA GLU A 3 8.49 -20.62 34.16
C GLU A 3 8.93 -19.15 34.04
N LEU A 4 9.30 -18.75 32.83
CA LEU A 4 9.62 -17.34 32.55
C LEU A 4 8.35 -16.51 32.76
N PRO A 5 8.46 -15.33 33.40
CA PRO A 5 7.33 -14.41 33.53
C PRO A 5 6.71 -14.02 32.18
N SER A 6 5.39 -13.82 32.14
CA SER A 6 4.63 -13.53 30.91
C SER A 6 5.10 -12.26 30.21
N ASP A 7 5.49 -11.23 30.95
CA ASP A 7 6.05 -9.97 30.45
C ASP A 7 7.39 -10.19 29.73
N VAL A 8 8.24 -11.07 30.25
CA VAL A 8 9.51 -11.46 29.60
C VAL A 8 9.23 -12.20 28.29
N LEU A 9 8.25 -13.12 28.30
CA LEU A 9 7.83 -13.84 27.08
C LEU A 9 7.24 -12.88 26.03
N MET A 10 6.38 -11.95 26.44
CA MET A 10 5.88 -10.88 25.56
C MET A 10 7.02 -10.08 24.95
N ASN A 11 8.04 -9.71 25.75
CA ASN A 11 9.21 -9.01 25.25
C ASN A 11 9.99 -9.83 24.20
N ILE A 12 10.23 -11.11 24.46
CA ILE A 12 10.93 -12.00 23.52
C ILE A 12 10.14 -12.15 22.22
N PHE A 13 8.86 -12.47 22.32
CA PHE A 13 7.98 -12.66 21.16
C PHE A 13 7.82 -11.38 20.35
N SER A 14 7.74 -10.22 21.01
CA SER A 14 7.66 -8.92 20.35
C SER A 14 8.88 -8.55 19.50
N ARG A 15 9.93 -9.37 19.45
CA ARG A 15 11.14 -9.14 18.65
C ARG A 15 11.29 -10.07 17.45
N VAL A 16 10.48 -11.12 17.35
CA VAL A 16 10.55 -12.05 16.21
C VAL A 16 9.59 -11.67 15.09
N PRO A 17 9.81 -12.10 13.83
CA PRO A 17 8.88 -11.84 12.72
C PRO A 17 7.48 -12.45 12.96
N GLY A 18 6.46 -11.82 12.39
CA GLY A 18 5.06 -12.17 12.64
C GLY A 18 4.70 -13.60 12.20
N LYS A 19 5.36 -14.12 11.16
CA LYS A 19 5.23 -15.53 10.77
C LYS A 19 5.71 -16.50 11.84
N SER A 20 6.77 -16.15 12.57
CA SER A 20 7.25 -16.94 13.70
C SER A 20 6.23 -16.91 14.83
N ILE A 21 5.60 -15.77 15.08
CA ILE A 21 4.50 -15.65 16.06
C ILE A 21 3.33 -16.57 15.71
N ALA A 22 2.92 -16.63 14.44
CA ALA A 22 1.88 -17.55 14.01
C ALA A 22 2.21 -19.01 14.33
N ARG A 23 3.48 -19.42 14.19
CA ARG A 23 3.94 -20.77 14.56
C ARG A 23 4.00 -20.96 16.08
N PHE A 24 4.41 -19.94 16.83
CA PHE A 24 4.53 -19.99 18.29
C PHE A 24 3.18 -20.17 18.98
N ARG A 25 2.08 -19.68 18.39
CA ARG A 25 0.72 -19.97 18.87
C ARG A 25 0.42 -21.47 18.93
N CYS A 26 1.03 -22.27 18.06
CA CYS A 26 0.81 -23.72 18.02
C CYS A 26 1.69 -24.53 18.99
N VAL A 27 2.62 -23.88 19.72
CA VAL A 27 3.61 -24.59 20.55
C VAL A 27 3.03 -24.98 21.92
N SER A 28 2.27 -24.09 22.56
CA SER A 28 1.63 -24.37 23.85
C SER A 28 0.44 -23.45 24.10
N LYS A 29 -0.49 -23.88 24.98
CA LYS A 29 -1.65 -23.07 25.40
C LYS A 29 -1.24 -21.78 26.11
N LEU A 30 -0.14 -21.80 26.88
CA LEU A 30 0.38 -20.61 27.55
C LEU A 30 0.84 -19.57 26.51
N TRP A 31 1.59 -20.00 25.50
CA TRP A 31 2.08 -19.10 24.45
C TRP A 31 0.92 -18.58 23.61
N GLU A 32 -0.03 -19.42 23.24
CA GLU A 32 -1.26 -19.01 22.57
C GLU A 32 -2.00 -17.92 23.38
N SER A 33 -2.18 -18.12 24.69
CA SER A 33 -2.84 -17.15 25.57
C SER A 33 -2.09 -15.81 25.62
N ILE A 34 -0.77 -15.82 25.68
CA ILE A 34 0.06 -14.61 25.69
C ILE A 34 -0.04 -13.87 24.35
N LEU A 35 0.08 -14.61 23.24
CA LEU A 35 0.13 -14.06 21.87
C LEU A 35 -1.23 -13.60 21.34
N ASN A 36 -2.32 -13.99 21.99
CA ASN A 36 -3.68 -13.52 21.70
C ASN A 36 -4.14 -12.42 22.67
N HIS A 37 -3.31 -12.02 23.64
CA HIS A 37 -3.64 -10.92 24.53
C HIS A 37 -3.65 -9.58 23.77
N PRO A 38 -4.66 -8.70 23.95
CA PRO A 38 -4.73 -7.42 23.24
C PRO A 38 -3.46 -6.58 23.37
N ASP A 39 -2.93 -6.47 24.59
CA ASP A 39 -1.70 -5.72 24.88
C ASP A 39 -0.50 -6.22 24.06
N PHE A 40 -0.44 -7.52 23.75
CA PHE A 40 0.65 -8.06 22.95
C PHE A 40 0.62 -7.51 21.52
N SER A 41 -0.56 -7.32 20.93
CA SER A 41 -0.68 -6.77 19.57
C SER A 41 -0.22 -5.31 19.48
N GLU A 42 -0.59 -4.48 20.46
CA GLU A 42 -0.13 -3.09 20.56
C GLU A 42 1.38 -3.04 20.80
N PHE A 43 1.87 -3.84 21.74
CA PHE A 43 3.28 -3.90 22.07
C PHE A 43 4.13 -4.42 20.90
N TYR A 44 3.61 -5.41 20.14
CA TYR A 44 4.24 -5.90 18.93
C TYR A 44 4.34 -4.79 17.87
N LEU A 45 3.27 -4.03 17.62
CA LEU A 45 3.28 -2.94 16.65
C LEU A 45 4.26 -1.83 17.07
N ALA A 46 4.25 -1.42 18.34
CA ALA A 46 5.20 -0.45 18.87
C ALA A 46 6.64 -0.92 18.68
N THR A 47 6.92 -2.19 18.99
CA THR A 47 8.25 -2.78 18.79
C THR A 47 8.59 -2.85 17.31
N SER A 48 7.64 -3.19 16.44
CA SER A 48 7.79 -3.25 14.98
C SER A 48 8.24 -1.91 14.40
N HIS A 49 7.71 -0.79 14.91
CA HIS A 49 8.16 0.56 14.54
C HIS A 49 9.58 0.92 15.00
N THR A 50 10.09 0.24 16.04
CA THR A 50 11.47 0.43 16.53
C THR A 50 12.49 -0.52 15.89
N ARG A 51 12.03 -1.57 15.22
CA ARG A 51 12.89 -2.50 14.48
C ARG A 51 13.44 -1.83 13.22
N PRO A 52 14.50 -2.39 12.61
CA PRO A 52 14.89 -2.01 11.26
C PRO A 52 13.67 -2.03 10.34
N PRO A 53 13.38 -0.93 9.62
CA PRO A 53 12.29 -0.85 8.68
C PRO A 53 12.27 -2.02 7.70
N LEU A 54 11.10 -2.44 7.26
CA LEU A 54 10.97 -3.42 6.18
C LEU A 54 10.68 -2.71 4.86
N LEU A 55 11.34 -3.15 3.80
CA LEU A 55 10.83 -2.98 2.45
C LEU A 55 9.55 -3.80 2.33
N PHE A 56 8.55 -3.23 1.68
CA PHE A 56 7.29 -3.90 1.40
C PHE A 56 6.94 -3.81 -0.07
N PHE A 57 6.58 -4.94 -0.65
CA PHE A 57 6.26 -5.06 -2.06
C PHE A 57 4.82 -5.55 -2.19
N THR A 58 3.99 -4.75 -2.86
CA THR A 58 2.68 -5.18 -3.33
C THR A 58 2.75 -5.43 -4.82
N LEU A 59 2.43 -6.65 -5.23
CA LEU A 59 2.33 -7.04 -6.63
C LEU A 59 0.88 -7.32 -6.97
N GLU A 60 0.43 -6.80 -8.09
CA GLU A 60 -0.95 -6.91 -8.56
C GLU A 60 -0.98 -7.77 -9.82
N ASP A 61 -1.54 -8.98 -9.73
CA ASP A 61 -1.78 -9.84 -10.89
C ASP A 61 -3.24 -10.22 -10.95
N LYS A 62 -3.94 -9.64 -11.94
CA LYS A 62 -5.38 -9.77 -12.23
C LYS A 62 -6.23 -9.63 -10.96
N ASP A 63 -6.52 -10.77 -10.34
CA ASP A 63 -7.51 -10.93 -9.29
C ASP A 63 -6.88 -10.92 -7.89
N ASN A 64 -5.54 -10.84 -7.80
CA ASN A 64 -4.81 -11.06 -6.57
C ASN A 64 -3.83 -9.93 -6.29
N PHE A 65 -3.74 -9.57 -5.01
CA PHE A 65 -2.58 -8.89 -4.47
C PHE A 65 -1.67 -9.90 -3.77
N PHE A 66 -0.39 -9.82 -4.13
CA PHE A 66 0.67 -10.57 -3.47
C PHE A 66 1.53 -9.60 -2.69
N PHE A 67 1.75 -9.92 -1.41
CA PHE A 67 2.51 -9.08 -0.51
C PHE A 67 3.79 -9.78 -0.10
N PHE A 68 4.88 -9.02 -0.07
CA PHE A 68 6.18 -9.50 0.35
C PHE A 68 6.87 -8.43 1.21
N SER A 69 7.70 -8.86 2.15
CA SER A 69 8.60 -7.95 2.87
C SER A 69 10.03 -8.45 2.88
N SER A 70 10.96 -7.52 2.97
CA SER A 70 12.37 -7.81 3.20
C SER A 70 12.93 -6.82 4.21
N PRO A 71 13.85 -7.23 5.11
CA PRO A 71 14.66 -6.26 5.82
C PRO A 71 15.47 -5.42 4.83
N HIS A 72 15.84 -4.21 5.25
CA HIS A 72 16.86 -3.44 4.56
C HIS A 72 18.21 -4.19 4.66
N PRO A 73 19.02 -4.20 3.59
CA PRO A 73 20.36 -4.76 3.64
C PRO A 73 21.20 -3.99 4.67
N PRO A 74 22.02 -4.66 5.51
CA PRO A 74 22.97 -3.98 6.37
C PRO A 74 23.96 -3.17 5.54
N HIS A 75 24.29 -1.96 6.01
CA HIS A 75 25.15 -1.00 5.29
C HIS A 75 26.58 -1.53 5.02
N ASP A 76 27.00 -2.58 5.73
CA ASP A 76 28.34 -3.21 5.67
C ASP A 76 28.35 -4.63 5.06
N GLU A 77 27.18 -5.22 4.77
CA GLU A 77 27.13 -6.54 4.15
C GLU A 77 26.96 -6.41 2.63
N ASN A 78 27.87 -7.02 1.87
CA ASN A 78 27.71 -7.28 0.44
C ASN A 78 26.61 -8.33 0.19
N ALA A 79 25.40 -8.10 0.71
CA ALA A 79 24.23 -8.88 0.37
C ALA A 79 23.90 -8.60 -1.10
N SER A 80 24.43 -9.46 -1.98
CA SER A 80 24.21 -9.34 -3.42
C SER A 80 22.77 -9.65 -3.83
N SER A 81 22.05 -10.40 -2.99
CA SER A 81 20.67 -10.81 -3.22
C SER A 81 19.90 -11.03 -1.91
N LEU A 82 18.60 -10.69 -1.92
CA LEU A 82 17.65 -10.94 -0.85
C LEU A 82 16.43 -11.70 -1.38
N VAL A 83 15.89 -12.61 -0.58
CA VAL A 83 14.64 -13.31 -0.86
C VAL A 83 13.58 -12.81 0.14
N PRO A 84 12.56 -12.08 -0.31
CA PRO A 84 11.60 -11.47 0.59
C PRO A 84 10.63 -12.54 1.13
N SER A 85 10.17 -12.33 2.36
CA SER A 85 9.14 -13.13 2.99
C SER A 85 7.78 -12.86 2.36
N ARG A 86 7.18 -13.90 1.76
CA ARG A 86 5.83 -13.82 1.19
C ARG A 86 4.72 -13.87 2.24
N TYR A 87 3.81 -12.91 2.26
CA TYR A 87 2.65 -12.92 3.15
C TYR A 87 1.43 -13.59 2.51
N HIS A 88 0.27 -13.44 3.15
CA HIS A 88 -0.99 -13.96 2.62
C HIS A 88 -1.36 -13.29 1.30
N ILE A 89 -2.04 -14.04 0.43
CA ILE A 89 -2.59 -13.52 -0.82
C ILE A 89 -3.93 -12.87 -0.48
N HIS A 90 -4.15 -11.65 -0.97
CA HIS A 90 -5.46 -11.04 -0.89
C HIS A 90 -6.17 -11.16 -2.24
N HIS A 91 -7.26 -11.90 -2.25
CA HIS A 91 -8.12 -12.06 -3.41
C HIS A 91 -9.06 -10.86 -3.51
N LYS A 92 -9.05 -10.18 -4.66
CA LYS A 92 -10.03 -9.15 -4.96
C LYS A 92 -11.39 -9.81 -5.10
N ASN A 93 -12.46 -9.16 -4.61
CA ASN A 93 -13.80 -9.70 -4.82
C ASN A 93 -14.23 -9.60 -6.29
N THR A 94 -13.59 -8.72 -7.06
CA THR A 94 -13.91 -8.48 -8.47
C THR A 94 -12.67 -8.57 -9.37
N PRO A 95 -12.65 -9.54 -10.32
CA PRO A 95 -11.58 -9.67 -11.32
C PRO A 95 -11.41 -8.43 -12.19
N THR A 96 -10.17 -7.96 -12.41
CA THR A 96 -9.90 -6.82 -13.30
C THR A 96 -8.48 -6.83 -13.87
N THR A 97 -8.33 -6.23 -15.06
CA THR A 97 -7.04 -5.97 -15.72
C THR A 97 -6.46 -4.58 -15.41
N LEU A 98 -7.19 -3.75 -14.66
CA LEU A 98 -6.80 -2.37 -14.34
C LEU A 98 -6.25 -2.25 -12.92
N THR A 99 -5.27 -1.37 -12.75
CA THR A 99 -4.53 -1.18 -11.50
C THR A 99 -5.36 -0.47 -10.43
N ALA A 100 -5.43 -1.04 -9.23
CA ALA A 100 -6.11 -0.41 -8.11
C ALA A 100 -5.37 0.85 -7.59
N TYR A 101 -6.14 1.83 -7.09
CA TYR A 101 -5.56 2.88 -6.24
C TYR A 101 -5.26 2.26 -4.87
N LEU A 102 -3.96 2.14 -4.57
CA LEU A 102 -3.45 1.64 -3.31
C LEU A 102 -3.05 2.82 -2.44
N ALA A 103 -3.59 2.91 -1.23
CA ALA A 103 -3.06 3.80 -0.22
C ALA A 103 -1.69 3.29 0.24
N SER A 104 -0.78 4.21 0.57
CA SER A 104 0.48 3.86 1.24
C SER A 104 0.20 3.00 2.48
N PRO A 105 0.93 1.90 2.69
CA PRO A 105 0.76 1.08 3.88
C PRO A 105 0.97 1.91 5.16
N LEU A 106 0.13 1.69 6.16
CA LEU A 106 0.21 2.39 7.44
C LEU A 106 -0.18 1.47 8.58
N CYS A 107 0.63 1.43 9.64
CA CYS A 107 0.43 0.58 10.82
C CYS A 107 0.18 -0.90 10.44
N GLY A 108 0.87 -1.42 9.42
CA GLY A 108 0.73 -2.79 8.93
C GLY A 108 -0.53 -3.07 8.11
N PHE A 109 -1.33 -2.05 7.79
CA PHE A 109 -2.53 -2.17 6.99
C PHE A 109 -2.37 -1.53 5.62
N ILE A 110 -3.16 -2.00 4.67
CA ILE A 110 -3.30 -1.43 3.33
C ILE A 110 -4.77 -1.13 3.09
N CYS A 111 -5.05 0.01 2.48
CA CYS A 111 -6.38 0.32 1.98
C CYS A 111 -6.36 0.39 0.46
N HIS A 112 -7.35 -0.24 -0.18
CA HIS A 112 -7.50 -0.20 -1.62
C HIS A 112 -8.97 -0.20 -2.02
N ARG A 113 -9.22 0.20 -3.27
CA ARG A 113 -10.53 0.03 -3.90
C ARG A 113 -10.71 -1.40 -4.39
N ASP A 114 -11.92 -1.92 -4.29
CA ASP A 114 -12.35 -3.12 -5.02
C ASP A 114 -12.89 -2.70 -6.39
N TRP A 115 -12.20 -3.03 -7.48
CA TRP A 115 -12.39 -2.32 -8.76
C TRP A 115 -13.78 -2.47 -9.38
N GLY A 116 -14.44 -3.62 -9.20
CA GLY A 116 -15.80 -3.85 -9.68
C GLY A 116 -16.87 -3.04 -8.96
N SER A 117 -16.49 -2.16 -8.02
CA SER A 117 -17.39 -1.30 -7.27
C SER A 117 -16.65 0.00 -6.91
N HIS A 118 -16.92 1.10 -7.62
CA HIS A 118 -16.29 2.41 -7.39
C HIS A 118 -16.50 2.96 -5.96
N ASP A 119 -17.47 2.43 -5.24
CA ASP A 119 -17.90 2.73 -3.87
C ASP A 119 -17.34 1.78 -2.80
N SER A 120 -16.70 0.69 -3.18
CA SER A 120 -16.23 -0.34 -2.24
C SER A 120 -14.74 -0.17 -1.96
N LEU A 121 -14.44 0.04 -0.68
CA LEU A 121 -13.07 0.12 -0.16
C LEU A 121 -12.84 -1.04 0.80
N VAL A 122 -11.64 -1.58 0.78
CA VAL A 122 -11.21 -2.68 1.64
C VAL A 122 -9.97 -2.24 2.39
N VAL A 123 -9.91 -2.58 3.68
CA VAL A 123 -8.68 -2.51 4.47
C VAL A 123 -8.25 -3.93 4.77
N CYS A 124 -7.01 -4.27 4.45
CA CYS A 124 -6.46 -5.60 4.70
C CYS A 124 -5.17 -5.53 5.51
N ASN A 125 -4.93 -6.60 6.27
CA ASN A 125 -3.69 -6.87 6.97
C ASN A 125 -2.94 -7.98 6.19
N PRO A 126 -1.87 -7.64 5.46
CA PRO A 126 -1.10 -8.62 4.70
C PRO A 126 -0.57 -9.76 5.57
N LEU A 127 -0.15 -9.46 6.81
CA LEU A 127 0.48 -10.43 7.71
C LEU A 127 -0.51 -11.47 8.23
N THR A 128 -1.73 -11.07 8.58
CA THR A 128 -2.76 -12.01 9.08
C THR A 128 -3.61 -12.59 7.94
N GLY A 129 -3.61 -11.95 6.78
CA GLY A 129 -4.46 -12.30 5.64
C GLY A 129 -5.92 -11.87 5.79
N GLU A 130 -6.27 -11.24 6.91
CA GLU A 130 -7.62 -10.76 7.14
C GLU A 130 -7.89 -9.44 6.41
N SER A 131 -9.14 -9.21 6.07
CA SER A 131 -9.61 -7.98 5.43
C SER A 131 -10.99 -7.61 5.92
N ILE A 132 -11.28 -6.31 5.96
CA ILE A 132 -12.64 -5.80 6.21
C ILE A 132 -13.09 -4.96 5.01
N PRO A 133 -14.28 -5.23 4.48
CA PRO A 133 -14.94 -4.26 3.63
C PRO A 133 -15.40 -3.07 4.48
N LEU A 134 -15.17 -1.87 3.97
CA LEU A 134 -15.73 -0.64 4.53
C LEU A 134 -17.18 -0.47 4.04
N PRO A 135 -18.02 0.29 4.77
CA PRO A 135 -19.33 0.70 4.26
C PRO A 135 -19.18 1.33 2.88
N LYS A 136 -20.18 1.11 2.02
CA LYS A 136 -20.17 1.69 0.68
C LYS A 136 -20.17 3.21 0.75
N VAL A 137 -19.30 3.81 -0.05
CA VAL A 137 -19.22 5.26 -0.24
C VAL A 137 -20.35 5.70 -1.16
N SER A 138 -21.16 6.69 -0.75
CA SER A 138 -22.22 7.20 -1.63
C SER A 138 -21.62 7.94 -2.83
N LEU A 139 -21.87 7.42 -4.04
CA LEU A 139 -21.40 8.04 -5.28
C LEU A 139 -22.49 8.92 -5.88
N LYS A 140 -22.10 10.06 -6.45
CA LYS A 140 -23.00 10.95 -7.18
C LYS A 140 -23.23 10.46 -8.61
N SER A 141 -22.27 9.75 -9.19
CA SER A 141 -22.37 9.15 -10.52
C SER A 141 -21.54 7.87 -10.64
N ASN A 142 -21.81 7.07 -11.68
CA ASN A 142 -20.97 5.91 -12.02
C ASN A 142 -19.56 6.30 -12.48
N ASN A 143 -19.33 7.57 -12.79
CA ASN A 143 -18.03 8.10 -13.20
C ASN A 143 -17.21 8.67 -12.04
N THR A 144 -17.75 8.65 -10.82
CA THR A 144 -17.06 9.10 -9.61
C THR A 144 -15.94 8.12 -9.26
N GLN A 145 -14.71 8.60 -9.14
CA GLN A 145 -13.58 7.83 -8.64
C GLN A 145 -13.36 8.12 -7.14
N THR A 146 -13.09 7.07 -6.36
CA THR A 146 -12.73 7.16 -4.93
C THR A 146 -11.24 6.92 -4.70
N ARG A 147 -10.55 7.82 -4.01
CA ARG A 147 -9.16 7.61 -3.61
C ARG A 147 -9.06 7.49 -2.09
N PRO A 148 -8.70 6.30 -1.56
CA PRO A 148 -8.51 6.12 -0.13
C PRO A 148 -7.10 6.54 0.31
N TYR A 149 -7.00 7.00 1.55
CA TYR A 149 -5.77 7.22 2.30
C TYR A 149 -5.94 6.71 3.72
N LEU A 150 -4.87 6.13 4.26
CA LEU A 150 -4.79 5.78 5.67
C LEU A 150 -4.15 6.94 6.44
N GLY A 151 -4.75 7.29 7.57
CA GLY A 151 -4.19 8.21 8.56
C GLY A 151 -4.25 7.58 9.95
N TYR A 152 -3.26 7.83 10.79
CA TYR A 152 -3.19 7.29 12.14
C TYR A 152 -3.03 8.43 13.14
N ASP A 153 -3.92 8.51 14.11
CA ASP A 153 -3.79 9.39 15.27
C ASP A 153 -2.96 8.68 16.36
N PRO A 154 -1.72 9.13 16.64
CA PRO A 154 -0.87 8.50 17.64
C PRO A 154 -1.30 8.73 19.09
N ILE A 155 -2.15 9.73 19.38
CA ILE A 155 -2.59 10.02 20.77
C ILE A 155 -3.83 9.20 21.12
N GLU A 156 -4.86 9.24 20.28
CA GLU A 156 -6.05 8.40 20.50
C GLU A 156 -5.86 6.96 19.99
N LYS A 157 -4.73 6.66 19.35
CA LYS A 157 -4.38 5.38 18.73
C LYS A 157 -5.42 4.91 17.70
N GLN A 158 -6.02 5.85 16.97
CA GLN A 158 -7.09 5.57 16.01
C GLN A 158 -6.57 5.57 14.57
N LEU A 159 -6.93 4.52 13.83
CA LEU A 159 -6.75 4.48 12.39
C LEU A 159 -7.99 5.10 11.73
N LYS A 160 -7.79 6.02 10.79
CA LYS A 160 -8.86 6.64 9.99
C LYS A 160 -8.58 6.44 8.51
N VAL A 161 -9.65 6.37 7.74
CA VAL A 161 -9.62 6.29 6.27
C VAL A 161 -10.21 7.59 5.73
N LEU A 162 -9.39 8.39 5.07
CA LEU A 162 -9.84 9.53 4.27
C LEU A 162 -10.13 9.04 2.86
N CYS A 163 -11.33 9.28 2.36
CA CYS A 163 -11.74 8.98 0.99
C CYS A 163 -12.07 10.28 0.26
N ILE A 164 -11.43 10.50 -0.88
CA ILE A 164 -11.71 11.64 -1.75
C ILE A 164 -12.45 11.13 -2.98
N LYS A 165 -13.65 11.68 -3.22
CA LYS A 165 -14.51 11.31 -4.34
C LYS A 165 -14.36 12.35 -5.43
N SER A 166 -13.79 12.01 -6.57
CA SER A 166 -13.58 12.93 -7.71
C SER A 166 -14.39 12.50 -8.93
N ASP A 167 -15.21 13.40 -9.47
CA ASP A 167 -15.91 13.17 -10.73
C ASP A 167 -15.02 13.44 -11.95
N ASN A 168 -15.13 12.60 -12.99
CA ASN A 168 -14.41 12.79 -14.27
C ASN A 168 -14.91 13.97 -15.12
N LEU A 169 -15.86 14.77 -14.62
CA LEU A 169 -16.45 15.90 -15.33
C LEU A 169 -15.66 17.20 -15.08
N PRO A 170 -15.62 18.12 -16.06
CA PRO A 170 -14.77 19.31 -16.02
C PRO A 170 -15.14 20.34 -14.93
N TYR A 171 -16.23 20.13 -14.19
CA TYR A 171 -16.72 21.04 -13.15
C TYR A 171 -17.01 20.30 -11.84
N ARG A 172 -15.98 20.34 -10.98
CA ARG A 172 -15.94 20.20 -9.51
C ARG A 172 -17.08 19.42 -8.83
N CYS A 173 -16.73 18.25 -8.32
CA CYS A 173 -17.12 17.89 -6.97
C CYS A 173 -16.09 16.92 -6.39
N ASP A 174 -15.20 17.44 -5.54
CA ASP A 174 -14.43 16.58 -4.64
C ASP A 174 -15.16 16.60 -3.31
N GLU A 175 -15.76 15.46 -2.94
CA GLU A 175 -16.33 15.29 -1.61
C GLU A 175 -15.38 14.43 -0.79
N HIS A 176 -14.99 14.97 0.36
CA HIS A 176 -14.09 14.34 1.30
C HIS A 176 -14.93 13.64 2.36
N GLN A 177 -14.68 12.35 2.56
CA GLN A 177 -15.32 11.58 3.62
C GLN A 177 -14.26 10.93 4.48
N VAL A 178 -14.48 10.89 5.78
CA VAL A 178 -13.62 10.19 6.73
C VAL A 178 -14.40 9.10 7.42
N LEU A 179 -13.72 8.00 7.70
CA LEU A 179 -14.22 6.89 8.50
C LEU A 179 -13.18 6.50 9.53
N THR A 180 -13.58 6.42 10.79
CA THR A 180 -12.72 5.93 11.87
C THR A 180 -12.85 4.41 11.98
N LEU A 181 -11.72 3.72 11.97
CA LEU A 181 -11.61 2.30 12.30
C LEU A 181 -11.39 2.18 13.81
N ALA A 182 -12.49 2.21 14.55
CA ALA A 182 -12.51 2.03 16.00
C ALA A 182 -12.93 0.60 16.37
N GLU A 183 -12.35 0.05 17.43
CA GLU A 183 -12.77 -1.23 18.00
C GLU A 183 -14.22 -1.13 18.47
N ASN A 184 -15.06 -2.09 18.05
CA ASN A 184 -16.49 -2.16 18.39
C ASN A 184 -17.30 -0.90 18.04
N GLY A 185 -16.74 0.04 17.27
CA GLY A 185 -17.37 1.29 16.87
C GLY A 185 -18.22 1.15 15.62
N LYS A 186 -19.23 2.02 15.47
CA LYS A 186 -19.98 2.13 14.21
C LYS A 186 -19.06 2.69 13.13
N ARG A 187 -18.82 1.90 12.08
CA ARG A 187 -18.09 2.31 10.88
C ARG A 187 -19.03 3.14 10.01
N LEU A 188 -18.95 4.46 10.14
CA LEU A 188 -19.79 5.40 9.40
C LEU A 188 -18.92 6.45 8.70
N TRP A 189 -19.23 6.69 7.44
CA TRP A 189 -18.65 7.80 6.69
C TRP A 189 -19.21 9.11 7.18
N ARG A 190 -18.33 10.08 7.43
CA ARG A 190 -18.69 11.47 7.73
C ARG A 190 -18.11 12.37 6.65
N THR A 191 -18.95 13.22 6.08
CA THR A 191 -18.52 14.20 5.10
C THR A 191 -17.78 15.34 5.80
N LEU A 192 -16.62 15.71 5.25
CA LEU A 192 -15.80 16.82 5.71
C LEU A 192 -15.88 17.98 4.73
N GLN A 193 -15.72 19.20 5.26
CA GLN A 193 -15.62 20.40 4.43
C GLN A 193 -14.15 20.64 4.07
N CYS A 194 -13.87 20.72 2.77
CA CYS A 194 -12.54 20.99 2.27
C CYS A 194 -12.62 21.73 0.93
N LYS A 195 -11.58 22.52 0.61
CA LYS A 195 -11.48 23.17 -0.69
C LYS A 195 -11.37 22.08 -1.77
N PRO A 196 -12.14 22.15 -2.88
CA PRO A 196 -12.05 21.18 -3.96
C PRO A 196 -10.63 21.07 -4.52
N HIS A 197 -10.14 19.83 -4.71
CA HIS A 197 -8.82 19.53 -5.23
C HIS A 197 -8.72 18.07 -5.69
N TYR A 198 -7.90 17.85 -6.72
CA TYR A 198 -7.64 16.54 -7.30
C TYR A 198 -6.38 15.92 -6.70
N PRO A 199 -6.49 14.82 -5.93
CA PRO A 199 -5.33 14.14 -5.37
C PRO A 199 -4.48 13.45 -6.44
N ILE A 200 -3.16 13.59 -6.36
CA ILE A 200 -2.19 13.10 -7.35
C ILE A 200 -1.35 11.94 -6.80
N SER A 201 -0.72 12.10 -5.62
CA SER A 201 0.14 11.08 -4.99
C SER A 201 -0.61 10.14 -4.04
N ASP A 202 0.02 9.02 -3.67
CA ASP A 202 -0.52 8.05 -2.70
C ASP A 202 -0.44 8.50 -1.23
N GLY A 203 0.27 9.61 -0.98
CA GLY A 203 0.34 10.28 0.30
C GLY A 203 1.26 9.61 1.32
N ILE A 204 1.53 10.32 2.41
CA ILE A 204 2.35 9.85 3.54
C ILE A 204 1.75 10.37 4.85
N CYS A 205 1.67 9.53 5.87
CA CYS A 205 1.26 9.94 7.20
C CYS A 205 2.51 10.12 8.08
N ILE A 206 2.72 11.32 8.62
CA ILE A 206 3.84 11.67 9.49
C ILE A 206 3.24 12.24 10.77
N ASP A 207 3.46 11.54 11.89
CA ASP A 207 3.10 12.00 13.24
C ASP A 207 1.67 12.56 13.38
N GLY A 208 0.66 11.79 12.95
CA GLY A 208 -0.74 12.23 13.02
C GLY A 208 -1.21 13.13 11.88
N SER A 209 -0.33 13.54 10.97
CA SER A 209 -0.67 14.38 9.81
C SER A 209 -0.51 13.61 8.50
N LEU A 210 -1.58 13.53 7.72
CA LEU A 210 -1.57 12.93 6.38
C LEU A 210 -1.27 14.01 5.33
N TYR A 211 -0.22 13.81 4.56
CA TYR A 211 0.20 14.70 3.47
C TYR A 211 0.01 14.03 2.11
N TYR A 212 -0.54 14.75 1.15
CA TYR A 212 -0.60 14.30 -0.24
C TYR A 212 -0.56 15.49 -1.22
N THR A 213 0.03 15.25 -2.39
CA THR A 213 0.06 16.24 -3.46
C THR A 213 -1.29 16.30 -4.17
N ALA A 214 -1.72 17.51 -4.51
CA ALA A 214 -2.97 17.73 -5.22
C ALA A 214 -2.86 18.88 -6.22
N GLY A 215 -3.85 18.96 -7.11
CA GLY A 215 -4.02 20.09 -8.02
C GLY A 215 -5.45 20.60 -8.11
N PHE A 216 -5.64 21.77 -8.71
CA PHE A 216 -6.97 22.41 -8.82
C PHE A 216 -7.68 22.12 -10.15
N ALA A 217 -6.99 21.49 -11.09
CA ALA A 217 -7.53 21.09 -12.38
C ALA A 217 -7.13 19.65 -12.70
N MET A 218 -7.99 18.94 -13.44
CA MET A 218 -7.76 17.56 -13.81
C MET A 218 -6.44 17.41 -14.59
N ARG A 219 -5.62 16.43 -14.20
CA ARG A 219 -4.62 15.74 -15.03
C ARG A 219 -3.30 16.42 -15.43
N THR A 220 -2.79 17.52 -14.85
CA THR A 220 -1.43 17.95 -15.28
C THR A 220 -0.47 18.56 -14.28
N ARG A 221 -0.91 19.17 -13.16
CA ARG A 221 0.04 19.88 -12.27
C ARG A 221 -0.29 19.69 -10.80
N VAL A 222 0.75 19.41 -10.02
CA VAL A 222 0.73 19.55 -8.56
C VAL A 222 0.81 21.03 -8.26
N TYR A 223 -0.17 21.56 -7.55
CA TYR A 223 -0.21 22.98 -7.15
C TYR A 223 -0.01 23.14 -5.64
N VAL A 224 -0.35 22.12 -4.87
CA VAL A 224 -0.42 22.22 -3.41
C VAL A 224 -0.11 20.88 -2.77
N ILE A 225 0.45 20.91 -1.56
CA ILE A 225 0.41 19.77 -0.65
C ILE A 225 -0.77 20.00 0.29
N VAL A 226 -1.70 19.05 0.31
CA VAL A 226 -2.78 19.04 1.29
C VAL A 226 -2.28 18.33 2.53
N CYS A 227 -2.51 18.94 3.68
CA CYS A 227 -2.26 18.38 5.00
C CYS A 227 -3.62 18.14 5.66
N PHE A 228 -3.85 16.92 6.11
CA PHE A 228 -5.03 16.52 6.85
C PHE A 228 -4.59 16.07 8.24
N ASP A 229 -4.95 16.84 9.27
CA ASP A 229 -4.74 16.43 10.65
C ASP A 229 -5.71 15.31 10.98
N VAL A 230 -5.19 14.13 11.33
CA VAL A 230 -6.03 12.94 11.51
C VAL A 230 -6.90 13.07 12.76
N ARG A 231 -6.47 13.79 13.79
CA ARG A 231 -7.24 13.93 15.03
C ARG A 231 -8.34 14.96 14.87
N SER A 232 -7.98 16.21 14.54
CA SER A 232 -8.94 17.32 14.40
C SER A 232 -9.78 17.20 13.15
N GLU A 233 -9.32 16.41 12.17
CA GLU A 233 -9.95 16.24 10.85
C GLU A 233 -10.02 17.53 10.03
N GLU A 234 -9.05 18.41 10.28
CA GLU A 234 -8.93 19.69 9.61
C GLU A 234 -7.94 19.63 8.44
N PHE A 235 -8.24 20.42 7.41
CA PHE A 235 -7.40 20.54 6.23
C PHE A 235 -6.62 21.84 6.25
N SER A 236 -5.32 21.75 5.99
CA SER A 236 -4.47 22.88 5.66
C SER A 236 -3.74 22.64 4.33
N PHE A 237 -3.16 23.70 3.77
CA PHE A 237 -2.65 23.71 2.40
C PHE A 237 -1.30 24.39 2.37
N ILE A 238 -0.28 23.68 1.89
CA ILE A 238 1.07 24.19 1.75
C ILE A 238 1.28 24.46 0.26
N ASN A 239 1.45 25.73 -0.08
CA ASN A 239 1.73 26.12 -1.45
C ASN A 239 3.13 25.64 -1.85
N ILE A 240 3.24 25.23 -3.11
CA ILE A 240 4.52 24.91 -3.72
C ILE A 240 4.74 25.94 -4.82
N ASP A 241 5.92 26.56 -4.84
CA ASP A 241 6.27 27.54 -5.86
C ASP A 241 6.15 26.92 -7.27
N GLU A 242 5.43 27.61 -8.17
CA GLU A 242 5.14 27.15 -9.53
C GLU A 242 6.42 26.86 -10.34
N SER A 243 7.52 27.57 -10.05
CA SER A 243 8.84 27.34 -10.66
C SER A 243 9.44 25.97 -10.29
N ILE A 244 8.91 25.34 -9.23
CA ILE A 244 9.37 24.06 -8.72
C ILE A 244 8.64 22.89 -9.40
N LEU A 245 7.51 23.02 -10.10
CA LEU A 245 6.70 21.82 -10.45
C LEU A 245 6.20 21.73 -11.89
N MET A 246 7.10 21.36 -12.80
CA MET A 246 6.73 20.84 -14.12
C MET A 246 6.63 19.30 -14.11
N THR A 247 5.39 18.84 -14.28
CA THR A 247 4.97 17.66 -15.08
C THR A 247 5.21 16.21 -14.60
N THR A 248 5.79 15.91 -13.43
CA THR A 248 5.90 14.50 -12.98
C THR A 248 5.63 14.28 -11.48
N SER A 249 5.19 13.05 -11.15
CA SER A 249 4.85 12.60 -9.80
C SER A 249 5.99 12.82 -8.81
N CYS A 250 5.72 13.57 -7.75
CA CYS A 250 6.62 13.74 -6.62
C CYS A 250 6.35 12.67 -5.56
N THR A 251 7.42 12.07 -5.02
CA THR A 251 7.34 11.17 -3.87
C THR A 251 7.52 11.99 -2.60
N LEU A 252 6.47 12.08 -1.78
CA LEU A 252 6.57 12.69 -0.46
C LEU A 252 7.34 11.75 0.48
N ILE A 253 8.17 12.32 1.34
CA ILE A 253 9.02 11.57 2.27
C ILE A 253 8.98 12.17 3.67
N ASN A 254 9.26 11.33 4.66
CA ASN A 254 9.58 11.76 6.01
C ASN A 254 11.09 12.02 6.10
N TYR A 255 11.50 13.29 6.05
CA TYR A 255 12.89 13.71 6.21
C TYR A 255 13.15 14.10 7.66
N LYS A 256 13.60 13.14 8.49
CA LYS A 256 13.96 13.37 9.90
C LYS A 256 12.82 14.05 10.70
N GLY A 257 11.59 13.59 10.52
CA GLY A 257 10.38 14.15 11.14
C GLY A 257 9.78 15.35 10.42
N LYS A 258 10.42 15.87 9.36
CA LYS A 258 9.89 16.95 8.53
C LYS A 258 9.33 16.41 7.22
N LEU A 259 8.35 17.10 6.67
CA LEU A 259 7.87 16.82 5.32
C LEU A 259 8.95 17.14 4.29
N GLY A 260 9.26 16.17 3.46
CA GLY A 260 10.12 16.34 2.28
C GLY A 260 9.45 15.83 1.01
N ALA A 261 10.07 16.15 -0.11
CA ALA A 261 9.62 15.80 -1.44
C ALA A 261 10.83 15.45 -2.31
N LEU A 262 10.76 14.32 -3.01
CA LEU A 262 11.74 13.88 -3.97
C LEU A 262 11.12 13.77 -5.36
N ARG A 263 11.89 14.16 -6.39
CA ARG A 263 11.48 14.00 -7.79
C ARG A 263 12.68 13.93 -8.72
N PHE A 264 12.53 13.25 -9.86
CA PHE A 264 13.51 13.36 -10.93
C PHE A 264 13.38 14.70 -11.66
N THR A 265 14.51 15.30 -12.04
CA THR A 265 14.53 16.57 -12.79
C THR A 265 14.48 16.37 -14.30
N SER A 266 14.51 15.12 -14.78
CA SER A 266 14.44 14.77 -16.20
C SER A 266 13.84 13.37 -16.37
N PHE A 267 13.34 13.07 -17.57
CA PHE A 267 12.78 11.76 -17.91
C PHE A 267 13.77 10.60 -17.71
N SER A 268 15.07 10.84 -17.90
CA SER A 268 16.11 9.87 -17.52
C SER A 268 16.53 10.11 -16.06
N PRO A 269 16.63 9.07 -15.20
CA PRO A 269 16.98 9.20 -13.79
C PRO A 269 18.47 9.49 -13.61
N LYS A 270 18.92 10.65 -14.07
CA LYS A 270 20.30 11.14 -13.89
C LYS A 270 20.42 12.06 -12.71
N ARG A 271 19.36 12.81 -12.43
CA ARG A 271 19.33 13.85 -11.42
C ARG A 271 17.97 13.85 -10.74
N PHE A 272 17.98 14.04 -9.44
CA PHE A 272 16.78 14.24 -8.66
C PHE A 272 16.97 15.44 -7.73
N GLU A 273 15.83 15.99 -7.32
CA GLU A 273 15.74 17.11 -6.43
C GLU A 273 15.13 16.66 -5.12
N LEU A 274 15.72 17.14 -4.02
CA LEU A 274 15.21 17.03 -2.67
C LEU A 274 14.71 18.41 -2.21
N LEU A 275 13.46 18.46 -1.81
CA LEU A 275 12.82 19.59 -1.18
C LEU A 275 12.50 19.20 0.26
N VAL A 276 12.83 20.06 1.22
CA VAL A 276 12.49 19.85 2.64
C VAL A 276 11.79 21.08 3.16
N LEU A 277 10.62 20.88 3.75
CA LEU A 277 9.83 21.95 4.35
C LEU A 277 10.54 22.42 5.62
N GLN A 278 10.92 23.69 5.65
CA GLN A 278 11.59 24.30 6.80
C GLN A 278 10.59 24.99 7.71
N ASP A 279 9.59 25.65 7.13
CA ASP A 279 8.54 26.37 7.85
C ASP A 279 7.21 26.14 7.12
N ALA A 280 6.29 25.45 7.77
CA ALA A 280 4.99 25.09 7.21
C ALA A 280 4.03 26.29 7.15
N GLU A 281 4.14 27.27 8.04
CA GLU A 281 3.27 28.44 8.05
C GLU A 281 3.70 29.45 6.98
N LYS A 282 5.02 29.62 6.82
CA LYS A 282 5.60 30.52 5.82
C LYS A 282 5.80 29.88 4.45
N HIS A 283 5.47 28.59 4.32
CA HIS A 283 5.68 27.79 3.11
C HIS A 283 7.14 27.82 2.59
N VAL A 284 8.11 27.80 3.49
CA VAL A 284 9.55 27.91 3.14
C VAL A 284 10.14 26.54 2.91
N TRP A 285 10.76 26.35 1.74
CA TRP A 285 11.39 25.11 1.33
C TRP A 285 12.90 25.29 1.15
N SER A 286 13.68 24.32 1.62
CA SER A 286 15.09 24.17 1.22
C SER A 286 15.20 23.23 0.04
N ARG A 287 16.09 23.53 -0.90
CA ARG A 287 16.26 22.80 -2.16
C ARG A 287 17.68 22.26 -2.31
N GLY A 288 17.80 20.97 -2.65
CA GLY A 288 19.06 20.33 -3.01
C GLY A 288 18.92 19.53 -4.30
N ILE A 289 19.92 19.56 -5.17
CA ILE A 289 19.93 18.79 -6.42
C ILE A 289 21.08 17.79 -6.39
N TYR A 290 20.78 16.54 -6.68
CA TYR A 290 21.72 15.43 -6.62
C TYR A 290 21.79 14.72 -7.96
N THR A 291 22.98 14.23 -8.29
CA THR A 291 23.24 13.46 -9.51
C THR A 291 23.49 12.01 -9.13
N LEU A 292 22.78 11.09 -9.77
CA LEU A 292 22.98 9.67 -9.59
C LEU A 292 24.24 9.23 -10.35
N PRO A 293 25.09 8.37 -9.76
CA PRO A 293 26.14 7.68 -10.49
C PRO A 293 25.56 6.88 -11.67
N PRO A 294 26.36 6.61 -12.72
CA PRO A 294 25.93 5.80 -13.84
C PRO A 294 25.46 4.42 -13.35
N LEU A 295 24.24 4.04 -13.74
CA LEU A 295 23.74 2.70 -13.50
C LEU A 295 24.35 1.77 -14.57
N GLN A 296 24.39 0.46 -14.32
CA GLN A 296 24.84 -0.48 -15.35
C GLN A 296 23.96 -0.35 -16.61
N LYS A 297 24.60 -0.23 -17.79
CA LYS A 297 23.94 0.10 -19.09
C LYS A 297 22.71 -0.75 -19.45
N ASN A 298 22.62 -1.99 -18.96
CA ASN A 298 21.48 -2.88 -19.22
C ASN A 298 20.22 -2.50 -18.42
N ILE A 299 20.40 -1.84 -17.27
CA ILE A 299 19.34 -1.45 -16.34
C ILE A 299 18.74 -0.11 -16.76
N GLU A 300 19.59 0.85 -17.14
CA GLU A 300 19.18 2.19 -17.62
C GLU A 300 18.24 2.14 -18.84
N LYS A 301 18.42 1.15 -19.73
CA LYS A 301 17.67 1.06 -20.99
C LYS A 301 16.36 0.27 -20.89
N LYS A 302 16.18 -0.55 -19.86
CA LYS A 302 15.07 -1.52 -19.77
C LYS A 302 14.09 -1.27 -18.63
N THR A 303 14.45 -0.44 -17.66
CA THR A 303 13.73 -0.37 -16.39
C THR A 303 13.32 1.05 -16.02
N GLN A 304 12.01 1.30 -15.90
CA GLN A 304 11.50 2.55 -15.35
C GLN A 304 11.69 2.53 -13.82
N LEU A 305 12.72 3.24 -13.35
CA LEU A 305 12.96 3.44 -11.92
C LEU A 305 12.02 4.53 -11.38
N VAL A 306 11.48 4.27 -10.20
CA VAL A 306 10.70 5.23 -9.41
C VAL A 306 11.40 5.51 -8.10
N ILE A 307 11.23 6.72 -7.57
CA ILE A 307 11.66 7.07 -6.22
C ILE A 307 10.63 6.47 -5.26
N VAL A 308 11.08 5.52 -4.44
CA VAL A 308 10.24 4.86 -3.43
C VAL A 308 10.08 5.76 -2.21
N GLY A 309 11.17 6.40 -1.80
CA GLY A 309 11.18 7.29 -0.63
C GLY A 309 12.59 7.47 -0.08
N MET A 310 12.69 7.67 1.24
CA MET A 310 13.95 7.80 1.95
C MET A 310 13.93 6.93 3.22
N THR A 311 15.03 6.25 3.51
CA THR A 311 15.17 5.45 4.75
C THR A 311 15.34 6.36 5.96
N GLY A 312 15.12 5.85 7.17
CA GLY A 312 15.44 6.57 8.41
C GLY A 312 16.92 6.98 8.53
N GLY A 313 17.82 6.28 7.82
CA GLY A 313 19.25 6.63 7.70
C GLY A 313 19.55 7.77 6.73
N GLY A 314 18.55 8.27 5.99
CA GLY A 314 18.72 9.37 5.03
C GLY A 314 19.11 8.94 3.62
N GLU A 315 19.02 7.65 3.29
CA GLU A 315 19.31 7.13 1.95
C GLU A 315 18.07 7.18 1.07
N VAL A 316 18.21 7.67 -0.16
CA VAL A 316 17.11 7.67 -1.14
C VAL A 316 16.98 6.29 -1.75
N VAL A 317 15.77 5.73 -1.74
CA VAL A 317 15.50 4.39 -2.27
C VAL A 317 14.85 4.49 -3.64
N LEU A 318 15.41 3.78 -4.62
CA LEU A 318 14.88 3.66 -5.98
C LEU A 318 14.55 2.20 -6.28
N ALA A 319 13.42 1.95 -6.95
CA ALA A 319 13.05 0.60 -7.35
C ALA A 319 12.39 0.59 -8.74
N PRO A 320 12.43 -0.54 -9.46
CA PRO A 320 11.64 -0.74 -10.68
C PRO A 320 10.14 -0.67 -10.39
N ALA A 321 9.38 0.02 -11.25
CA ALA A 321 7.92 0.06 -11.17
C ALA A 321 7.23 -1.27 -11.58
N CYS A 322 7.96 -2.16 -12.25
CA CYS A 322 7.49 -3.46 -12.71
C CYS A 322 8.56 -4.53 -12.51
N LEU A 323 8.13 -5.79 -12.39
CA LEU A 323 9.03 -6.95 -12.39
C LEU A 323 9.79 -7.04 -13.71
N VAL A 324 11.12 -7.11 -13.60
CA VAL A 324 12.08 -7.25 -14.70
C VAL A 324 13.07 -8.37 -14.39
N ASP A 325 13.92 -8.70 -15.35
CA ASP A 325 15.04 -9.63 -15.12
C ASP A 325 16.09 -8.97 -14.22
N GLY A 326 16.24 -9.51 -13.00
CA GLY A 326 17.02 -8.89 -11.93
C GLY A 326 16.30 -7.67 -11.36
N PHE A 327 15.62 -7.82 -10.21
CA PHE A 327 14.87 -6.75 -9.58
C PHE A 327 15.76 -6.07 -8.54
N TYR A 328 16.51 -5.05 -8.96
CA TYR A 328 17.42 -4.35 -8.06
C TYR A 328 16.74 -3.18 -7.37
N VAL A 329 16.76 -3.17 -6.04
CA VAL A 329 16.45 -1.99 -5.23
C VAL A 329 17.76 -1.24 -4.96
N TYR A 330 17.76 0.06 -5.22
CA TYR A 330 18.95 0.91 -5.07
C TYR A 330 18.83 1.84 -3.88
N TYR A 331 19.95 2.02 -3.18
CA TYR A 331 20.11 2.93 -2.07
C TYR A 331 21.15 3.98 -2.44
N PHE A 332 20.72 5.23 -2.51
CA PHE A 332 21.58 6.36 -2.79
C PHE A 332 21.85 7.15 -1.52
N ASN A 333 23.12 7.17 -1.10
CA ASN A 333 23.55 7.92 0.05
C ASN A 333 23.83 9.38 -0.35
N LEU A 334 23.12 10.33 0.26
CA LEU A 334 23.23 11.75 -0.07
C LEU A 334 24.59 12.36 0.31
N GLU A 335 25.24 11.85 1.36
CA GLU A 335 26.50 12.39 1.89
C GLU A 335 27.69 11.91 1.05
N PHE A 336 27.81 10.59 0.87
CA PHE A 336 28.90 9.98 0.13
C PHE A 336 28.68 9.98 -1.39
N LYS A 337 27.46 10.31 -1.85
CA LYS A 337 27.05 10.27 -3.26
C LYS A 337 27.31 8.90 -3.90
N SER A 338 27.21 7.85 -3.10
CA SER A 338 27.37 6.48 -3.51
C SER A 338 26.01 5.85 -3.77
N LEU A 339 26.00 4.87 -4.67
CA LEU A 339 24.82 4.09 -5.02
C LEU A 339 25.15 2.61 -4.79
N SER A 340 24.39 1.96 -3.92
CA SER A 340 24.41 0.51 -3.77
C SER A 340 23.12 -0.07 -4.33
N GLY A 341 23.15 -1.34 -4.74
CA GLY A 341 22.01 -2.03 -5.31
C GLY A 341 21.94 -3.45 -4.80
N VAL A 342 20.74 -3.91 -4.47
CA VAL A 342 20.49 -5.28 -3.97
C VAL A 342 19.44 -5.94 -4.83
N ASP A 343 19.75 -7.14 -5.32
CA ASP A 343 18.80 -7.93 -6.12
C ASP A 343 17.74 -8.54 -5.20
N ILE A 344 16.47 -8.39 -5.55
CA ILE A 344 15.36 -9.02 -4.84
C ILE A 344 14.84 -10.17 -5.71
N GLN A 345 15.00 -11.38 -5.21
CA GLN A 345 14.67 -12.60 -5.93
C GLN A 345 13.45 -13.30 -5.34
N GLY A 346 12.90 -14.29 -6.07
CA GLY A 346 11.93 -15.21 -5.48
C GLY A 346 10.49 -14.69 -5.37
N PHE A 347 10.11 -13.65 -6.12
CA PHE A 347 8.69 -13.24 -6.20
C PHE A 347 7.78 -14.36 -6.76
N GLY A 348 8.31 -15.22 -7.64
CA GLY A 348 7.54 -16.33 -8.22
C GLY A 348 6.33 -15.88 -9.06
N ILE A 349 6.34 -14.63 -9.55
CA ILE A 349 5.26 -13.99 -10.32
C ILE A 349 5.78 -13.61 -11.70
N SER A 350 4.89 -13.52 -12.69
CA SER A 350 5.22 -13.22 -14.08
C SER A 350 5.94 -11.87 -14.25
N LYS A 351 6.88 -11.81 -15.20
CA LYS A 351 7.55 -10.56 -15.59
C LYS A 351 6.54 -9.54 -16.10
N ARG A 352 6.88 -8.25 -15.97
CA ARG A 352 6.04 -7.07 -16.31
C ARG A 352 4.86 -6.82 -15.38
N THR A 353 4.70 -7.62 -14.32
CA THR A 353 3.75 -7.33 -13.24
C THR A 353 4.14 -6.03 -12.54
N ARG A 354 3.18 -5.14 -12.28
CA ARG A 354 3.42 -3.88 -11.58
C ARG A 354 3.78 -4.15 -10.12
N VAL A 355 4.77 -3.43 -9.60
CA VAL A 355 5.26 -3.54 -8.23
C VAL A 355 5.11 -2.18 -7.55
N TYR A 356 4.37 -2.16 -6.45
CA TYR A 356 4.34 -1.01 -5.54
C TYR A 356 5.29 -1.32 -4.40
N THR A 357 6.38 -0.57 -4.35
CA THR A 357 7.35 -0.67 -3.26
C THR A 357 7.05 0.42 -2.24
N SER A 358 7.08 0.07 -0.96
CA SER A 358 6.91 0.99 0.16
C SER A 358 8.02 0.77 1.18
N LEU A 359 8.39 1.85 1.87
CA LEU A 359 9.34 1.81 2.98
C LEU A 359 8.58 1.71 4.30
N ASP A 360 9.33 1.44 5.38
CA ASP A 360 8.85 1.56 6.76
C ASP A 360 7.59 0.74 7.07
N TYR A 361 7.43 -0.39 6.39
CA TYR A 361 6.34 -1.31 6.72
C TYR A 361 6.58 -1.95 8.08
N ALA A 362 5.70 -1.62 9.03
CA ALA A 362 5.64 -2.26 10.33
C ALA A 362 4.62 -3.40 10.28
N GLU A 363 5.08 -4.61 10.59
CA GLU A 363 4.18 -5.74 10.82
C GLU A 363 3.20 -5.46 11.96
N ASN A 364 1.93 -5.83 11.76
CA ASN A 364 0.87 -5.66 12.76
C ASN A 364 0.10 -6.98 12.95
N LEU A 365 0.00 -7.44 14.20
CA LEU A 365 -0.72 -8.67 14.56
C LEU A 365 -2.17 -8.44 14.98
N LYS A 366 -2.61 -7.19 15.02
CA LYS A 366 -3.97 -6.82 15.38
C LYS A 366 -4.96 -7.44 14.40
N LEU A 367 -5.97 -8.11 14.95
CA LEU A 367 -6.95 -8.84 14.14
C LEU A 367 -7.98 -7.87 13.57
N MET A 368 -8.27 -8.03 12.29
CA MET A 368 -9.24 -7.17 11.62
C MET A 368 -10.67 -7.38 12.13
N THR A 369 -10.95 -8.54 12.73
CA THR A 369 -12.23 -8.85 13.39
C THR A 369 -12.55 -7.96 14.60
N GLU A 370 -11.53 -7.40 15.25
CA GLU A 370 -11.71 -6.41 16.34
C GLU A 370 -12.35 -5.11 15.83
N TYR A 371 -12.01 -4.72 14.59
CA TYR A 371 -12.66 -3.59 13.90
C TYR A 371 -14.02 -3.97 13.28
N ALA A 372 -14.29 -5.26 13.07
CA ALA A 372 -15.53 -5.73 12.45
C ALA A 372 -16.72 -5.75 13.42
N ARG A 373 -16.48 -5.90 14.74
CA ARG A 373 -17.48 -6.08 15.81
C ARG A 373 -18.46 -4.90 16.05
N GLY A 374 -18.56 -3.96 15.12
CA GLY A 374 -19.55 -2.87 15.10
C GLY A 374 -20.75 -3.07 14.17
N ALA A 375 -20.91 -4.24 13.54
CA ALA A 375 -22.10 -4.55 12.72
C ALA A 375 -22.73 -5.88 13.18
N ASN A 376 -23.89 -5.77 13.84
CA ASN A 376 -24.83 -6.82 14.25
C ASN A 376 -24.25 -8.02 15.01
N THR A 377 -24.53 -8.03 16.31
CA THR A 377 -24.60 -9.24 17.13
C THR A 377 -25.61 -10.22 16.52
N PHE A 378 -25.13 -11.25 15.84
CA PHE A 378 -25.85 -12.52 15.76
C PHE A 378 -25.34 -13.39 16.91
N SER A 379 -26.22 -13.64 17.87
CA SER A 379 -26.05 -14.66 18.90
C SER A 379 -25.92 -16.03 18.24
N PRO A 380 -24.93 -16.86 18.60
CA PRO A 380 -24.94 -18.26 18.22
C PRO A 380 -25.92 -18.97 19.17
N GLN A 381 -27.16 -19.19 18.72
CA GLN A 381 -27.93 -20.30 19.27
C GLN A 381 -27.33 -21.58 18.70
N GLY A 382 -26.75 -22.37 19.60
CA GLY A 382 -26.11 -23.62 19.28
C GLY A 382 -27.10 -24.64 18.73
N THR A 383 -26.64 -25.37 17.72
CA THR A 383 -27.16 -26.70 17.45
C THR A 383 -25.96 -27.58 17.18
N LEU A 384 -25.71 -28.50 18.12
CA LEU A 384 -24.81 -29.63 17.93
C LEU A 384 -25.23 -30.38 16.67
N PHE A 385 -24.31 -30.56 15.72
CA PHE A 385 -24.43 -31.63 14.75
C PHE A 385 -23.96 -32.93 15.41
N GLN A 386 -24.91 -33.79 15.77
CA GLN A 386 -24.67 -35.20 15.99
C GLN A 386 -24.20 -35.83 14.67
N VAL A 387 -23.11 -36.56 14.76
CA VAL A 387 -22.62 -37.49 13.74
C VAL A 387 -23.50 -38.74 13.82
N GLU A 388 -24.24 -39.06 12.77
CA GLU A 388 -24.78 -40.41 12.56
C GLU A 388 -24.21 -41.00 11.27
N SER A 389 -23.65 -42.19 11.45
CA SER A 389 -23.10 -43.10 10.46
C SER A 389 -24.16 -44.10 9.96
N ALA A 390 -24.23 -44.34 8.65
CA ALA A 390 -24.69 -45.58 8.00
C ALA A 390 -24.39 -45.44 6.48
N THR A 391 -23.49 -46.18 5.81
CA THR A 391 -23.55 -47.60 5.39
C THR A 391 -24.94 -48.05 4.90
N GLU A 392 -25.20 -48.03 3.58
CA GLU A 392 -25.23 -49.21 2.70
C GLU A 392 -25.75 -48.88 1.29
N ALA A 393 -25.30 -49.69 0.33
CA ALA A 393 -25.58 -49.63 -1.09
C ALA A 393 -26.91 -50.29 -1.47
N SER A 394 -27.55 -49.87 -2.56
CA SER A 394 -27.56 -50.64 -3.84
C SER A 394 -28.72 -50.29 -4.80
N LYS A 395 -28.34 -50.25 -6.09
CA LYS A 395 -29.06 -50.70 -7.32
C LYS A 395 -30.02 -49.77 -8.12
N LEU A 396 -29.58 -49.57 -9.39
CA LEU A 396 -30.27 -49.40 -10.69
C LEU A 396 -31.11 -48.12 -10.89
N SER A 397 -31.09 -47.38 -12.01
CA SER A 397 -30.80 -47.69 -13.42
C SER A 397 -30.50 -46.40 -14.22
N GLU A 398 -29.54 -46.46 -15.15
CA GLU A 398 -29.42 -45.56 -16.32
C GLU A 398 -30.19 -46.16 -17.52
N PRO A 399 -30.35 -45.52 -18.71
CA PRO A 399 -29.74 -44.25 -19.18
C PRO A 399 -30.72 -43.29 -19.90
N THR A 400 -30.27 -42.07 -20.22
CA THR A 400 -30.43 -41.53 -21.60
C THR A 400 -29.51 -40.35 -21.88
N CYS A 401 -28.74 -40.53 -22.95
CA CYS A 401 -27.75 -39.62 -23.51
C CYS A 401 -28.41 -38.59 -24.43
N GLN A 402 -28.15 -37.29 -24.22
CA GLN A 402 -28.28 -36.28 -25.28
C GLN A 402 -27.10 -35.29 -25.26
N THR A 403 -26.19 -35.55 -26.19
CA THR A 403 -25.13 -34.69 -26.67
C THR A 403 -25.67 -33.37 -27.24
N LYS A 404 -25.19 -32.23 -26.74
CA LYS A 404 -25.20 -30.95 -27.49
C LYS A 404 -23.80 -30.34 -27.53
N ARG A 405 -23.14 -30.57 -28.67
CA ARG A 405 -22.00 -29.79 -29.19
C ARG A 405 -22.46 -28.36 -29.50
N LYS A 406 -21.69 -27.35 -29.08
CA LYS A 406 -21.54 -26.05 -29.77
C LYS A 406 -20.08 -25.63 -29.64
N LEU A 407 -19.29 -25.89 -30.69
CA LEU A 407 -18.86 -24.93 -31.72
C LEU A 407 -17.90 -23.86 -31.19
N PHE A 408 -16.61 -24.16 -31.34
CA PHE A 408 -15.54 -23.19 -31.48
C PHE A 408 -15.85 -22.23 -32.63
N MET A 409 -15.78 -20.93 -32.36
CA MET A 409 -15.65 -19.89 -33.36
C MET A 409 -14.43 -19.06 -32.97
N ALA A 410 -13.33 -19.30 -33.68
CA ALA A 410 -12.24 -18.37 -33.79
C ALA A 410 -12.77 -17.07 -34.40
N ARG A 411 -12.50 -15.93 -33.77
CA ARG A 411 -12.61 -14.63 -34.41
C ARG A 411 -11.30 -13.88 -34.26
N ASN A 412 -10.70 -13.66 -35.42
CA ASN A 412 -9.59 -12.76 -35.70
C ASN A 412 -9.86 -11.39 -35.05
N CYS A 413 -8.93 -10.93 -34.22
CA CYS A 413 -8.77 -9.50 -33.96
C CYS A 413 -7.69 -8.99 -34.90
N THR A 414 -8.15 -8.26 -35.91
CA THR A 414 -7.37 -7.44 -36.83
C THR A 414 -6.56 -6.39 -36.08
N ASP A 415 -5.34 -6.21 -36.56
CA ASP A 415 -4.39 -5.18 -36.23
C ASP A 415 -5.00 -3.77 -36.23
N TYR A 416 -4.60 -2.95 -35.24
CA TYR A 416 -4.46 -1.52 -35.45
C TYR A 416 -3.03 -1.13 -35.06
N SER A 417 -2.27 -0.82 -36.11
CA SER A 417 -0.89 -0.39 -36.05
C SER A 417 -0.80 1.09 -35.65
N THR A 418 0.27 1.37 -34.91
CA THR A 418 1.13 2.56 -34.94
C THR A 418 0.69 3.73 -35.84
N ALA A 419 0.41 4.88 -35.21
CA ALA A 419 0.55 6.17 -35.87
C ALA A 419 1.92 6.77 -35.48
N GLU A 420 2.89 6.62 -36.39
CA GLU A 420 4.12 7.40 -36.44
C GLU A 420 3.79 8.80 -36.99
N LEU A 421 4.17 9.85 -36.24
CA LEU A 421 4.25 11.21 -36.76
C LEU A 421 5.66 11.41 -37.32
N VAL A 422 5.75 11.45 -38.66
CA VAL A 422 6.94 11.85 -39.40
C VAL A 422 6.85 13.35 -39.68
N ASP A 423 7.66 14.13 -38.97
CA ASP A 423 7.94 15.52 -39.34
C ASP A 423 8.83 15.54 -40.58
N THR A 424 8.33 16.14 -41.65
CA THR A 424 9.08 16.40 -42.89
C THR A 424 9.60 17.83 -42.85
N PHE A 425 10.91 17.98 -42.68
CA PHE A 425 11.64 19.23 -42.93
C PHE A 425 12.02 19.30 -44.41
N ILE A 426 11.54 20.32 -45.14
CA ILE A 426 12.22 20.87 -46.33
C ILE A 426 12.00 22.39 -46.38
N PHE A 427 13.12 23.10 -46.25
CA PHE A 427 13.45 24.54 -46.44
C PHE A 427 12.71 25.62 -45.65
#